data_AF-A0A2J0HPQ9-F1
#
_entry.id   AF-A0A2J0HPQ9-F1
#
_cell.length_a   1.000
_cell.length_b   1.000
_cell.length_c   1.000
_cell.angle_alpha   90.00
_cell.angle_beta   90.00
_cell.angle_gamma   90.00
#
_symmetry.space_group_name_H-M   'P 1'
#
loop_
_entity.id
_entity.type
_entity.pdbx_description
1 polymer ?
#
loop_
_entity_poly.entity_id
_entity_poly.type
_entity_poly.pdbx_seq_one_letter_code
_entity_poly.pdbx_strand_id
1 'polypeptide(L)'
;MSANVTKAHSSYLQSLASLETAKANKKDAKENYKDASSSTESSMKKKLEAAEISVTVAEENIKYALASYNNEKSDYADRKVKAPIDGTINEINIKNGDDLSNLSSSSTRLVPIIIGDLDTNESSSGSERSGYCQCENRTRSNAHV
;
A
#
# COMPACT_ATOMS: atom_id res chain seq x y z
N MET A 1 -8.42 0.21 15.15
CA MET A 1 -7.82 0.80 13.94
C MET A 1 -6.44 0.20 13.76
N SER A 2 -5.97 -0.04 12.54
CA SER A 2 -4.58 -0.49 12.31
C SER A 2 -3.58 0.63 12.59
N ALA A 3 -2.33 0.27 12.89
CA ALA A 3 -1.25 1.24 13.09
C ALA A 3 -1.06 2.16 11.86
N ASN A 4 -1.26 1.64 10.65
CA ASN A 4 -1.17 2.41 9.41
C ASN A 4 -2.27 3.48 9.32
N VAL A 5 -3.53 3.12 9.61
CA VAL A 5 -4.66 4.07 9.61
C VAL A 5 -4.42 5.19 10.63
N THR A 6 -3.93 4.84 11.82
CA THR A 6 -3.58 5.83 12.85
C THR A 6 -2.46 6.75 12.40
N LYS A 7 -1.40 6.22 11.78
CA LYS A 7 -0.29 7.00 11.24
C LYS A 7 -0.75 7.97 10.15
N ALA A 8 -1.54 7.48 9.18
CA ALA A 8 -2.09 8.30 8.10
C ALA A 8 -2.99 9.42 8.63
N HIS A 9 -3.80 9.14 9.65
CA HIS A 9 -4.61 10.15 10.32
C HIS A 9 -3.75 11.23 11.00
N SER A 10 -2.70 10.85 11.72
CA SER A 10 -1.78 11.82 12.32
C SER A 10 -1.08 12.70 11.28
N SER A 11 -0.67 12.13 10.14
CA SER A 11 -0.10 12.89 9.02
C SER A 11 -1.11 13.87 8.42
N TYR A 12 -2.38 13.49 8.32
CA TYR A 12 -3.46 14.40 7.91
C TYR A 12 -3.62 15.57 8.89
N LEU A 13 -3.64 15.31 10.20
CA LEU A 13 -3.72 16.37 11.22
C LEU A 13 -2.51 17.32 11.18
N GLN A 14 -1.30 16.78 10.97
CA GLN A 14 -0.09 17.60 10.81
C GLN A 14 -0.16 18.49 9.56
N SER A 15 -0.76 17.99 8.48
CA SER A 15 -0.96 18.75 7.25
C SER A 15 -1.96 19.89 7.45
N LEU A 16 -3.01 19.69 8.25
CA LEU A 16 -3.95 20.74 8.66
C LEU A 16 -3.26 21.85 9.46
N ALA A 17 -2.43 21.50 10.44
CA ALA A 17 -1.66 22.48 11.21
C ALA A 17 -0.68 23.28 10.32
N SER A 18 -0.10 22.62 9.31
CA SER A 18 0.77 23.27 8.33
C SER A 18 0.00 24.24 7.44
N LEU A 19 -1.23 23.90 7.03
CA LEU A 19 -2.10 24.80 6.29
C LEU A 19 -2.50 26.03 7.12
N GLU A 20 -2.79 25.85 8.40
CA GLU A 20 -3.10 26.97 9.31
C GLU A 20 -1.92 27.94 9.41
N THR A 21 -0.71 27.42 9.59
CA THR A 21 0.52 28.22 9.58
C THR A 21 0.74 28.94 8.24
N ALA A 22 0.51 28.25 7.12
CA ALA A 22 0.62 28.86 5.79
C ALA A 22 -0.41 29.98 5.57
N LYS A 23 -1.63 29.82 6.08
CA LYS A 23 -2.68 30.85 6.03
C LYS A 23 -2.34 32.05 6.91
N ALA A 24 -1.76 31.84 8.08
CA ALA A 24 -1.24 32.91 8.93
C ALA A 24 -0.15 33.69 8.19
N ASN A 25 0.84 33.00 7.61
CA ASN A 25 1.90 33.64 6.83
C ASN A 25 1.35 34.43 5.62
N LYS A 26 0.34 33.90 4.93
CA LYS A 26 -0.34 34.62 3.84
C LYS A 26 -1.05 35.88 4.36
N LYS A 27 -1.68 35.81 5.53
CA LYS A 27 -2.33 36.97 6.16
C LYS A 27 -1.31 38.05 6.48
N ASP A 28 -0.21 37.69 7.14
CA ASP A 28 0.86 38.61 7.50
C ASP A 28 1.52 39.23 6.26
N ALA A 29 1.76 38.42 5.22
CA ALA A 29 2.29 38.92 3.95
C ALA A 29 1.33 39.89 3.26
N LYS A 30 0.02 39.67 3.39
CA LYS A 30 -1.02 40.56 2.82
C LYS A 30 -1.10 41.88 3.57
N GLU A 31 -0.96 41.87 4.90
CA GLU A 31 -0.90 43.09 5.72
C GLU A 31 0.35 43.91 5.36
N ASN A 32 1.51 43.27 5.31
CA ASN A 32 2.76 43.93 4.89
C ASN A 32 2.70 44.49 3.45
N TYR A 33 1.96 43.85 2.55
CA TYR A 33 1.75 44.39 1.20
C TYR A 33 0.83 45.61 1.19
N LYS A 34 -0.22 45.63 2.03
CA LYS A 34 -1.14 46.77 2.13
C LYS A 34 -0.47 48.02 2.71
N ASP A 35 0.42 47.83 3.67
CA ASP A 35 1.17 48.92 4.31
C ASP A 35 2.45 49.29 3.54
N ALA A 36 2.72 48.63 2.40
CA ALA A 36 3.92 48.86 1.61
C ALA A 36 3.91 50.24 0.94
N SER A 37 5.06 50.92 0.99
CA SER A 37 5.32 52.10 0.16
C SER A 37 5.63 51.71 -1.28
N SER A 38 5.49 52.64 -2.23
CA SER A 38 5.70 52.38 -3.66
C SER A 38 7.08 51.79 -4.01
N SER A 39 8.12 52.04 -3.21
CA SER A 39 9.45 51.47 -3.44
C SER A 39 9.60 50.02 -2.96
N THR A 40 8.76 49.57 -2.02
CA THR A 40 8.82 48.22 -1.43
C THR A 40 7.70 47.31 -1.92
N GLU A 41 6.69 47.88 -2.58
CA GLU A 41 5.50 47.19 -3.10
C GLU A 41 5.84 45.96 -3.94
N SER A 42 6.77 46.06 -4.89
CA SER A 42 7.14 44.93 -5.76
C SER A 42 7.74 43.75 -4.97
N SER A 43 8.54 44.05 -3.95
CA SER A 43 9.15 43.01 -3.09
C SER A 43 8.10 42.36 -2.18
N MET A 44 7.16 43.15 -1.63
CA MET A 44 6.08 42.62 -0.81
C MET A 44 5.07 41.81 -1.63
N LYS A 45 4.81 42.20 -2.88
CA LYS A 45 3.98 41.43 -3.81
C LYS A 45 4.55 40.02 -4.06
N LYS A 46 5.86 39.91 -4.29
CA LYS A 46 6.53 38.61 -4.46
C LYS A 46 6.44 37.73 -3.20
N LYS A 47 6.57 38.33 -2.01
CA LYS A 47 6.39 37.62 -0.74
C LYS A 47 4.96 37.12 -0.57
N LEU A 48 3.97 37.93 -0.95
CA LEU A 48 2.57 37.54 -0.93
C LEU A 48 2.32 36.36 -1.87
N GLU A 49 2.79 36.45 -3.12
CA GLU A 49 2.67 35.37 -4.11
C GLU A 49 3.33 34.07 -3.64
N ALA A 50 4.54 34.14 -3.05
CA ALA A 50 5.20 32.97 -2.46
C ALA A 50 4.39 32.36 -1.30
N ALA A 51 3.76 33.19 -0.47
CA ALA A 51 2.89 32.71 0.60
C ALA A 51 1.60 32.08 0.04
N GLU A 52 1.05 32.59 -1.07
CA GLU A 52 -0.10 31.98 -1.74
C GLU A 52 0.24 30.60 -2.31
N ILE A 53 1.37 30.47 -2.99
CA ILE A 53 1.88 29.19 -3.49
C ILE A 53 2.06 28.20 -2.31
N SER A 54 2.59 28.67 -1.19
CA SER A 54 2.78 27.84 0.00
C SER A 54 1.45 27.32 0.57
N VAL A 55 0.40 28.14 0.57
CA VAL A 55 -0.95 27.71 0.95
C VAL A 55 -1.49 26.67 -0.03
N THR A 56 -1.35 26.89 -1.34
CA THR A 56 -1.80 25.92 -2.36
C THR A 56 -1.11 24.57 -2.20
N VAL A 57 0.21 24.55 -2.01
CA VAL A 57 0.97 23.32 -1.76
C VAL A 57 0.49 22.63 -0.47
N ALA A 58 0.22 23.38 0.59
CA ALA A 58 -0.32 22.82 1.83
C ALA A 58 -1.72 22.20 1.64
N GLU A 59 -2.58 22.82 0.84
CA GLU A 59 -3.91 22.27 0.49
C GLU A 59 -3.80 20.98 -0.34
N GLU A 60 -2.86 20.93 -1.30
CA GLU A 60 -2.60 19.71 -2.06
C GLU A 60 -2.08 18.58 -1.16
N ASN A 61 -1.15 18.88 -0.27
CA ASN A 61 -0.63 17.90 0.71
C ASN A 61 -1.76 17.34 1.59
N ILE A 62 -2.73 18.16 1.99
CA ILE A 62 -3.91 17.69 2.71
C ILE A 62 -4.73 16.73 1.87
N LYS A 63 -4.95 17.03 0.57
CA LYS A 63 -5.68 16.12 -0.33
C LYS A 63 -4.98 14.77 -0.44
N TYR A 64 -3.66 14.76 -0.60
CA TYR A 64 -2.88 13.52 -0.64
C TYR A 64 -2.93 12.76 0.69
N ALA A 65 -2.79 13.44 1.82
CA ALA A 65 -2.87 12.82 3.14
C ALA A 65 -4.26 12.23 3.42
N LEU A 66 -5.32 12.93 3.01
CA LEU A 66 -6.69 12.45 3.13
C LEU A 66 -6.95 11.22 2.25
N ALA A 67 -6.47 11.24 1.00
CA ALA A 67 -6.56 10.10 0.10
C ALA A 67 -5.83 8.88 0.66
N SER A 68 -4.60 9.08 1.17
CA SER A 68 -3.82 8.02 1.83
C SER A 68 -4.56 7.45 3.05
N TYR A 69 -5.12 8.30 3.90
CA TYR A 69 -5.92 7.86 5.05
C TYR A 69 -7.14 7.04 4.63
N ASN A 70 -7.85 7.46 3.59
CA ASN A 70 -9.01 6.73 3.08
C ASN A 70 -8.63 5.37 2.48
N ASN A 71 -7.52 5.30 1.74
CA ASN A 71 -7.01 4.05 1.19
C ASN A 71 -6.64 3.07 2.30
N GLU A 72 -5.86 3.51 3.30
CA GLU A 72 -5.51 2.66 4.45
C GLU A 72 -6.73 2.20 5.25
N LYS A 73 -7.77 3.04 5.33
CA LYS A 73 -9.03 2.70 5.98
C LYS A 73 -9.79 1.65 5.17
N SER A 74 -9.79 1.74 3.84
CA SER A 74 -10.38 0.75 2.93
C SER A 74 -9.64 -0.58 3.03
N ASP A 75 -8.32 -0.56 2.87
CA ASP A 75 -7.47 -1.75 2.97
C ASP A 75 -7.62 -2.44 4.33
N TYR A 76 -7.75 -1.66 5.42
CA TYR A 76 -8.04 -2.20 6.73
C TYR A 76 -9.44 -2.84 6.83
N ALA A 77 -10.44 -2.28 6.14
CA ALA A 77 -11.76 -2.88 6.08
C ALA A 77 -11.74 -4.21 5.29
N ASP A 78 -10.98 -4.26 4.19
CA ASP A 78 -10.84 -5.45 3.33
C ASP A 78 -10.08 -6.60 4.01
N ARG A 79 -9.24 -6.29 5.01
CA ARG A 79 -8.64 -7.31 5.90
C ARG A 79 -9.69 -8.08 6.72
N LYS A 80 -10.92 -7.57 6.84
CA LYS A 80 -12.03 -8.28 7.47
C LYS A 80 -12.94 -8.86 6.40
N VAL A 81 -12.63 -10.07 5.95
CA VAL A 81 -13.47 -10.82 5.01
C VAL A 81 -14.74 -11.29 5.73
N LYS A 82 -15.90 -10.92 5.19
CA LYS A 82 -17.22 -11.36 5.64
C LYS A 82 -17.88 -12.19 4.56
N ALA A 83 -18.75 -13.12 4.96
CA ALA A 83 -19.57 -13.86 4.01
C ALA A 83 -20.53 -12.90 3.29
N PRO A 84 -20.70 -13.02 1.95
CA PRO A 84 -21.64 -12.20 1.21
C PRO A 84 -23.11 -12.61 1.42
N ILE A 85 -23.32 -13.83 1.91
CA ILE A 85 -24.65 -14.41 2.19
C ILE A 85 -24.67 -15.03 3.59
N ASP A 86 -25.86 -15.05 4.19
CA ASP A 86 -26.10 -15.75 5.44
C ASP A 86 -26.22 -17.27 5.19
N GLY A 87 -25.58 -18.08 6.05
CA GLY A 87 -25.55 -19.54 5.92
C GLY A 87 -24.57 -20.20 6.87
N THR A 88 -24.30 -21.49 6.65
CA THR A 88 -23.34 -22.27 7.44
C THR A 88 -22.06 -22.50 6.64
N ILE A 89 -20.90 -22.29 7.26
CA ILE A 89 -19.60 -22.58 6.65
C ILE A 89 -19.36 -24.10 6.71
N ASN A 90 -19.13 -24.73 5.55
CA ASN A 90 -18.88 -26.17 5.47
C ASN A 90 -17.43 -26.54 5.81
N GLU A 91 -16.46 -25.75 5.34
CA GLU A 91 -15.03 -26.01 5.57
C GLU A 91 -14.22 -24.70 5.52
N ILE A 92 -13.12 -24.64 6.29
CA ILE A 92 -12.15 -23.54 6.28
C ILE A 92 -10.78 -24.11 5.91
N ASN A 93 -10.31 -23.79 4.70
CA ASN A 93 -9.06 -24.31 4.12
C ASN A 93 -7.84 -23.40 4.36
N ILE A 94 -7.92 -22.50 5.33
CA ILE A 94 -6.83 -21.59 5.74
C ILE A 94 -6.51 -21.79 7.22
N LYS A 95 -5.24 -21.65 7.59
CA LYS A 95 -4.79 -21.73 8.99
C LYS A 95 -4.35 -20.37 9.51
N ASN A 96 -4.36 -20.20 10.82
CA ASN A 96 -3.83 -18.99 11.44
C ASN A 96 -2.34 -18.83 11.10
N GLY A 97 -1.97 -17.69 10.53
CA GLY A 97 -0.60 -17.39 10.12
C GLY A 97 -0.25 -17.80 8.68
N ASP A 98 -1.22 -18.31 7.91
CA ASP A 98 -1.02 -18.58 6.48
C ASP A 98 -0.84 -17.28 5.69
N ASP A 99 0.16 -17.23 4.79
CA ASP A 99 0.44 -16.06 3.96
C ASP A 99 -0.39 -16.10 2.67
N LEU A 100 -1.37 -15.20 2.60
CA LEU A 100 -2.31 -15.10 1.48
C LEU A 100 -1.94 -13.98 0.48
N SER A 101 -0.73 -13.40 0.57
CA SER A 101 -0.30 -12.25 -0.24
C SER A 101 -0.06 -12.55 -1.72
N ASN A 102 0.14 -13.82 -2.09
CA ASN A 102 0.54 -14.25 -3.44
C ASN A 102 -0.51 -15.12 -4.14
N LEU A 103 -1.80 -14.87 -3.93
CA LEU A 103 -2.82 -15.42 -4.82
C LEU A 103 -2.86 -14.63 -6.13
N SER A 104 -1.75 -14.67 -6.86
CA SER A 104 -1.62 -14.12 -8.22
C SER A 104 -2.64 -14.79 -9.13
N SER A 105 -3.40 -13.98 -9.86
CA SER A 105 -4.41 -14.34 -10.85
C SER A 105 -3.91 -15.17 -12.06
N SER A 106 -2.81 -15.91 -11.91
CA SER A 106 -2.24 -16.79 -12.92
C SER A 106 -1.65 -18.05 -12.29
N SER A 107 -2.52 -18.94 -11.81
CA SER A 107 -2.28 -20.37 -11.83
C SER A 107 -3.59 -21.07 -11.55
N THR A 108 -4.09 -21.75 -12.58
CA THR A 108 -5.01 -22.88 -12.56
C THR A 108 -4.49 -24.00 -11.67
N ARG A 109 -4.33 -23.75 -10.36
CA ARG A 109 -4.49 -24.81 -9.37
C ARG A 109 -5.95 -24.81 -8.96
N LEU A 110 -6.76 -25.35 -9.86
CA LEU A 110 -8.01 -25.99 -9.46
C LEU A 110 -7.58 -27.01 -8.41
N VAL A 111 -7.77 -26.70 -7.13
CA VAL A 111 -7.84 -27.73 -6.10
C VAL A 111 -9.04 -28.55 -6.53
N PRO A 112 -8.88 -29.80 -7.02
CA PRO A 112 -10.02 -30.54 -7.52
C PRO A 112 -10.94 -30.77 -6.32
N ILE A 113 -12.12 -30.16 -6.36
CA ILE A 113 -13.22 -30.53 -5.49
C ILE A 113 -13.68 -31.90 -6.00
N ILE A 114 -13.26 -32.98 -5.33
CA ILE A 114 -13.77 -34.32 -5.60
C ILE A 114 -15.22 -34.33 -5.10
N ILE A 115 -16.17 -34.25 -6.03
CA ILE A 115 -17.59 -34.52 -5.78
C ILE A 115 -17.88 -35.87 -6.46
N GLY A 116 -17.78 -36.96 -5.71
CA GLY A 116 -18.05 -38.31 -6.22
C GLY A 116 -17.78 -39.37 -5.16
N ASP A 117 -18.72 -40.30 -5.03
CA ASP A 117 -18.83 -41.35 -4.02
C ASP A 117 -17.51 -42.13 -3.78
N LEU A 118 -17.24 -42.44 -2.51
CA LEU A 118 -16.00 -43.06 -2.02
C LEU A 118 -16.02 -44.58 -2.29
N ASP A 119 -16.15 -45.02 -3.55
CA ASP A 119 -16.22 -46.45 -3.88
C ASP A 119 -15.72 -46.78 -5.30
N THR A 120 -14.55 -46.28 -5.69
CA THR A 120 -13.85 -46.84 -6.87
C THR A 120 -12.35 -46.93 -6.66
N ASN A 121 -11.94 -47.97 -5.93
CA ASN A 121 -10.59 -48.53 -6.00
C ASN A 121 -10.45 -49.36 -7.29
N GLU A 122 -9.50 -49.01 -8.17
CA GLU A 122 -8.65 -49.94 -8.94
C GLU A 122 -7.62 -49.10 -9.73
N SER A 123 -6.34 -49.16 -9.37
CA SER A 123 -5.33 -50.14 -9.85
C SER A 123 -4.72 -49.77 -11.22
N SER A 124 -3.48 -49.27 -11.18
CA SER A 124 -2.38 -49.63 -12.12
C SER A 124 -1.08 -48.93 -11.65
N SER A 125 -0.19 -49.59 -10.90
CA SER A 125 1.00 -50.30 -11.43
C SER A 125 1.66 -49.54 -12.60
N GLY A 126 2.78 -48.84 -12.44
CA GLY A 126 4.12 -49.41 -12.15
C GLY A 126 4.90 -49.64 -13.46
N SER A 127 6.01 -48.90 -13.68
CA SER A 127 7.19 -49.26 -14.52
C SER A 127 8.11 -48.01 -14.62
N GLU A 128 9.27 -47.98 -13.95
CA GLU A 128 10.58 -48.51 -14.37
C GLU A 128 11.48 -47.48 -15.08
N ARG A 129 12.49 -47.04 -14.34
CA ARG A 129 13.93 -46.98 -14.68
C ARG A 129 14.40 -46.47 -16.06
N SER A 130 15.44 -45.64 -15.96
CA SER A 130 16.73 -45.71 -16.69
C SER A 130 16.97 -44.70 -17.82
N GLY A 131 18.04 -43.90 -17.66
CA GLY A 131 18.62 -43.07 -18.72
C GLY A 131 19.70 -42.11 -18.21
N TYR A 132 20.93 -42.63 -18.05
CA TYR A 132 22.22 -41.92 -17.87
C TYR A 132 22.44 -40.80 -18.93
N CYS A 133 23.15 -39.68 -18.71
CA CYS A 133 24.62 -39.61 -18.61
C CYS A 133 25.16 -38.29 -17.98
N GLN A 134 26.10 -38.48 -17.03
CA GLN A 134 27.33 -37.76 -16.66
C GLN A 134 27.77 -36.46 -17.38
N CYS A 135 28.32 -35.50 -16.62
CA CYS A 135 29.78 -35.25 -16.51
C CYS A 135 30.10 -33.89 -15.83
N GLU A 136 31.16 -33.91 -15.03
CA GLU A 136 31.75 -32.83 -14.24
C GLU A 136 32.20 -31.60 -15.04
N ASN A 137 32.23 -30.43 -14.38
CA ASN A 137 33.38 -29.53 -14.50
C ASN A 137 33.66 -28.82 -13.16
N ARG A 138 34.65 -29.36 -12.44
CA ARG A 138 35.45 -28.61 -11.47
C ARG A 138 36.24 -27.55 -12.21
N THR A 139 36.22 -26.31 -11.72
CA THR A 139 37.48 -25.57 -11.58
C THR A 139 37.53 -25.02 -10.15
N ARG A 140 38.57 -25.43 -9.42
CA ARG A 140 38.97 -24.95 -8.10
C ARG A 140 39.93 -23.76 -8.25
N SER A 141 40.10 -23.05 -7.13
CA SER A 141 41.20 -22.12 -6.78
C SER A 141 40.98 -20.67 -7.25
N ASN A 142 41.05 -19.67 -6.37
CA ASN A 142 42.13 -19.49 -5.40
C ASN A 142 41.69 -18.89 -4.06
N ALA A 143 42.40 -19.32 -3.01
CA ALA A 143 42.30 -18.83 -1.64
C ALA A 143 43.19 -17.59 -1.40
N HIS A 144 42.82 -16.84 -0.34
CA HIS A 144 43.64 -15.98 0.54
C HIS A 144 44.61 -14.95 -0.07
N VAL A 145 44.40 -13.66 0.25
CA VAL A 145 45.21 -12.86 1.21
C VAL A 145 44.26 -11.93 1.96
#